data_AF-W2VH53-F1
#
_entry.id   AF-W2VH53-F1
#
_cell.length_a   1.000
_cell.length_b   1.000
_cell.length_c   1.000
_cell.angle_alpha   90.00
_cell.angle_beta   90.00
_cell.angle_gamma   90.00
#
_symmetry.space_group_name_H-M   'P 1'
#
loop_
_entity.id
_entity.type
_entity.pdbx_description
1 polymer ?
#
loop_
_entity_poly.entity_id
_entity_poly.type
_entity_poly.pdbx_seq_one_letter_code
_entity_poly.pdbx_strand_id
1 'polypeptide(L)'
;MNGYSIIADNYRHLMEQGKISKETAEKEIRIYEFLATCDETDKCIMVDSSAFNDIIKAYLRMAVMNAEISEKSQDKVLSQLRWIFDEKQAKEVLRNG
;
A
#
# COMPACT_ATOMS: atom_id res chain seq x y z
N MET A 1 14.86 13.41 -10.32
CA MET A 1 13.39 13.41 -10.13
C MET A 1 12.97 11.95 -9.97
N ASN A 2 12.36 11.57 -8.85
CA ASN A 2 11.95 10.18 -8.61
C ASN A 2 10.55 9.92 -9.19
N GLY A 3 10.14 8.65 -9.25
CA GLY A 3 8.86 8.26 -9.84
C GLY A 3 7.66 8.94 -9.18
N TYR A 4 7.70 9.17 -7.86
CA TYR A 4 6.61 9.82 -7.14
C TYR A 4 6.49 11.32 -7.47
N SER A 5 7.59 12.04 -7.65
CA SER A 5 7.56 13.44 -8.09
C SER A 5 6.87 13.58 -9.47
N ILE A 6 7.17 12.66 -10.40
CA ILE A 6 6.53 12.63 -11.73
C ILE A 6 5.02 12.39 -11.61
N ILE A 7 4.62 11.48 -10.72
CA ILE A 7 3.20 11.21 -10.48
C ILE A 7 2.50 12.43 -9.88
N ALA A 8 3.10 13.10 -8.89
CA ALA A 8 2.55 14.33 -8.31
C ALA A 8 2.35 15.42 -9.38
N ASP A 9 3.33 15.62 -10.27
CA ASP A 9 3.22 16.57 -11.38
C ASP A 9 2.10 16.19 -12.37
N ASN A 10 1.89 14.90 -12.63
CA ASN A 10 0.76 14.45 -13.45
C ASN A 10 -0.59 14.83 -12.81
N TYR A 11 -0.75 14.67 -11.50
CA TYR A 11 -1.99 15.08 -10.82
C TYR A 11 -2.20 16.61 -10.86
N ARG A 12 -1.14 17.41 -10.80
CA ARG A 12 -1.23 18.87 -11.03
C ARG A 12 -1.78 19.18 -12.42
N HIS A 13 -1.23 18.55 -13.46
CA HIS A 13 -1.70 18.76 -14.82
C HIS A 13 -3.13 18.28 -15.05
N LEU A 14 -3.53 17.16 -14.46
CA LEU A 14 -4.92 16.69 -14.53
C LEU A 14 -5.89 17.67 -13.87
N MET A 15 -5.49 18.31 -12.77
CA MET A 15 -6.26 19.37 -12.10
C MET A 15 -6.36 20.62 -12.97
N GLU A 16 -5.24 21.09 -13.54
CA GLU A 16 -5.19 22.26 -14.43
C GLU A 16 -6.07 22.07 -15.68
N GLN A 17 -6.14 20.83 -16.18
CA GLN A 17 -7.01 20.45 -17.31
C GLN A 17 -8.48 20.25 -16.91
N GLY A 18 -8.84 20.39 -15.63
CA GLY A 18 -10.19 20.16 -15.13
C GLY A 18 -10.67 18.71 -15.20
N LYS A 19 -9.75 17.73 -15.36
CA LYS A 19 -10.09 16.31 -15.46
C LYS A 19 -10.38 15.66 -14.11
N ILE A 20 -9.89 16.26 -13.03
CA ILE A 20 -10.13 15.83 -11.65
C ILE A 20 -10.47 17.01 -10.77
N SER A 21 -11.13 16.76 -9.64
CA SER A 21 -11.41 17.79 -8.65
C SER A 21 -10.12 18.29 -7.99
N LYS A 22 -10.12 19.56 -7.58
CA LYS A 22 -9.01 20.15 -6.81
C LYS A 22 -8.73 19.36 -5.53
N GLU A 23 -9.77 18.96 -4.81
CA GLU A 23 -9.63 18.18 -3.56
C GLU A 23 -8.93 16.83 -3.80
N THR A 24 -9.33 16.12 -4.86
CA THR A 24 -8.69 14.85 -5.26
C THR A 24 -7.22 15.08 -5.58
N ALA A 25 -6.92 16.07 -6.42
CA ALA A 25 -5.56 16.38 -6.82
C ALA A 25 -4.67 16.73 -5.62
N GLU A 26 -5.13 17.61 -4.73
CA GLU A 26 -4.36 18.06 -3.56
C GLU A 26 -4.01 16.90 -2.62
N LYS A 27 -4.94 15.95 -2.40
CA LYS A 27 -4.68 14.76 -1.58
C LYS A 27 -3.61 13.87 -2.22
N GLU A 28 -3.76 13.57 -3.52
CA GLU A 28 -2.83 12.71 -4.26
C GLU A 28 -1.43 13.35 -4.33
N ILE A 29 -1.35 14.61 -4.75
CA ILE A 29 -0.10 15.38 -4.81
C ILE A 29 0.62 15.32 -3.47
N ARG A 30 -0.08 15.65 -2.37
CA ARG A 30 0.51 15.65 -1.02
C ARG A 30 1.11 14.29 -0.65
N ILE A 31 0.42 13.20 -0.95
CA ILE A 31 0.91 11.84 -0.65
C ILE A 31 2.12 11.50 -1.51
N TYR A 32 2.08 11.75 -2.81
CA TYR A 32 3.21 11.42 -3.70
C TYR A 32 4.44 12.30 -3.46
N GLU A 33 4.25 13.57 -3.11
CA GLU A 33 5.37 14.43 -2.69
C GLU A 33 6.00 13.96 -1.39
N PHE A 34 5.18 13.54 -0.42
CA PHE A 34 5.70 12.93 0.81
C PHE A 34 6.48 11.64 0.50
N LEU A 35 5.91 10.73 -0.28
CA LEU A 35 6.59 9.49 -0.69
C LEU A 35 7.87 9.75 -1.50
N ALA A 36 7.96 10.86 -2.24
CA ALA A 36 9.18 11.28 -2.91
C ALA A 36 10.32 11.65 -1.94
N THR A 37 10.01 11.97 -0.68
CA THR A 37 11.01 12.23 0.37
C THR A 37 11.40 11.00 1.17
N CYS A 38 10.63 9.91 1.05
CA CYS A 38 10.80 8.72 1.87
C CYS A 38 11.84 7.75 1.30
N ASP A 39 12.68 7.20 2.19
CA ASP A 39 13.52 6.06 1.89
C ASP A 39 12.81 4.71 2.17
N GLU A 40 13.52 3.59 1.99
CA GLU A 40 12.94 2.26 2.26
C GLU A 40 12.64 2.00 3.74
N THR A 41 13.38 2.63 4.65
CA THR A 41 13.11 2.54 6.09
C THR A 41 11.82 3.26 6.44
N ASP A 42 11.60 4.45 5.89
CA ASP A 42 10.36 5.21 6.09
C ASP A 42 9.14 4.39 5.63
N LYS A 43 9.24 3.73 4.48
CA LYS A 43 8.18 2.85 3.96
C LYS A 43 7.91 1.65 4.87
N CYS A 44 8.96 1.04 5.43
CA CYS A 44 8.79 -0.04 6.41
C CYS A 44 8.07 0.47 7.67
N ILE A 45 8.47 1.62 8.20
CA ILE A 45 7.84 2.24 9.37
C ILE A 45 6.35 2.51 9.11
N MET A 46 5.99 2.95 7.91
CA MET A 46 4.59 3.14 7.54
C MET A 46 3.76 1.86 7.62
N VAL A 47 4.30 0.72 7.19
CA VAL A 47 3.62 -0.58 7.30
C VAL A 47 3.59 -1.04 8.77
N ASP A 48 4.72 -0.97 9.46
CA ASP A 48 4.87 -1.37 10.86
C ASP A 48 4.00 -0.51 11.80
N SER A 49 3.65 0.71 11.40
CA SER A 49 2.70 1.59 12.11
C SER A 49 1.26 1.09 12.11
N SER A 50 0.96 0.02 11.38
CA SER A 50 -0.37 -0.54 11.12
C SER A 50 -1.32 0.31 10.29
N ALA A 51 -0.92 1.52 9.87
CA ALA A 51 -1.75 2.45 9.11
C ALA A 51 -2.37 1.85 7.84
N PHE A 52 -1.69 0.88 7.23
CA PHE A 52 -2.13 0.22 5.99
C PHE A 52 -2.57 -1.23 6.17
N ASN A 53 -2.51 -1.79 7.40
CA ASN A 53 -2.71 -3.22 7.62
C ASN A 53 -4.08 -3.71 7.16
N ASP A 54 -5.15 -2.99 7.50
CA ASP A 54 -6.51 -3.40 7.14
C ASP A 54 -6.73 -3.35 5.62
N ILE A 55 -6.18 -2.35 4.96
CA ILE A 55 -6.25 -2.21 3.50
C ILE A 55 -5.52 -3.39 2.84
N ILE A 56 -4.28 -3.68 3.25
CA ILE A 56 -3.50 -4.79 2.67
C ILE A 56 -4.16 -6.14 2.97
N LYS A 57 -4.62 -6.37 4.21
CA LYS A 57 -5.36 -7.58 4.61
C LYS A 57 -6.63 -7.76 3.75
N ALA A 58 -7.34 -6.69 3.40
CA ALA A 58 -8.51 -6.77 2.53
C ALA A 58 -8.17 -7.22 1.10
N TYR A 59 -7.12 -6.66 0.48
CA TYR A 59 -6.64 -7.10 -0.84
C TYR A 59 -6.23 -8.58 -0.83
N LEU A 60 -5.47 -9.00 0.18
CA LEU A 60 -5.02 -10.38 0.29
C LEU A 60 -6.19 -11.34 0.53
N ARG A 61 -7.17 -10.94 1.35
CA ARG A 61 -8.39 -11.73 1.54
C ARG A 61 -9.15 -11.92 0.23
N MET A 62 -9.30 -10.86 -0.55
CA MET A 62 -9.93 -10.94 -1.87
C MET A 62 -9.16 -11.89 -2.80
N ALA A 63 -7.84 -11.81 -2.84
CA ALA A 63 -7.01 -12.70 -3.65
C ALA A 63 -7.17 -14.18 -3.24
N VAL A 64 -7.13 -14.48 -1.93
CA VAL A 64 -7.28 -15.85 -1.41
C VAL A 64 -8.65 -16.43 -1.72
N MET A 65 -9.72 -15.64 -1.57
CA MET A 65 -11.08 -16.09 -1.88
C MET A 65 -11.28 -16.38 -3.37
N ASN A 66 -10.53 -15.69 -4.24
CA ASN A 66 -10.61 -15.85 -5.70
C ASN A 66 -9.61 -16.89 -6.25
N ALA A 67 -8.75 -17.50 -5.43
CA ALA A 67 -7.68 -18.37 -5.88
C ALA A 67 -8.13 -19.80 -6.25
N GLU A 68 -9.43 -20.09 -6.27
CA GLU A 68 -10.02 -21.43 -6.54
C GLU A 68 -9.39 -22.57 -5.71
N ILE A 69 -8.91 -22.26 -4.51
CA ILE A 69 -8.38 -23.26 -3.56
C ILE A 69 -9.45 -23.67 -2.54
N SER A 70 -9.27 -24.87 -1.95
CA SER A 70 -10.17 -25.39 -0.91
C SER A 70 -10.32 -24.41 0.27
N GLU A 71 -11.50 -24.33 0.87
CA GLU A 71 -11.78 -23.51 2.06
C GLU A 71 -10.76 -23.71 3.19
N LYS A 72 -10.40 -24.96 3.51
CA LYS A 72 -9.35 -25.28 4.48
C LYS A 72 -7.99 -24.63 4.17
N SER A 73 -7.64 -24.53 2.89
CA SER A 73 -6.41 -23.87 2.45
C SER A 73 -6.55 -22.35 2.53
N GLN A 74 -7.71 -21.80 2.23
CA GLN A 74 -8.00 -20.37 2.41
C GLN A 74 -7.82 -19.97 3.87
N ASP A 75 -8.46 -20.69 4.80
CA ASP A 75 -8.36 -20.42 6.25
C ASP A 75 -6.92 -20.49 6.76
N LYS A 76 -6.17 -21.48 6.27
CA LYS A 76 -4.75 -21.63 6.60
C LYS A 76 -3.96 -20.40 6.15
N VAL A 77 -4.14 -19.93 4.91
CA VAL A 77 -3.44 -18.76 4.39
C VAL A 77 -3.85 -17.48 5.13
N LEU A 78 -5.14 -17.26 5.34
CA LEU A 78 -5.64 -16.06 6.06
C LEU A 78 -5.14 -16.02 7.52
N SER A 79 -5.07 -17.17 8.19
CA SER A 79 -4.52 -17.26 9.55
C SER A 79 -3.03 -16.93 9.59
N GLN A 80 -2.26 -17.42 8.61
CA GLN A 80 -0.84 -17.09 8.48
C GLN A 80 -0.64 -15.59 8.19
N LEU A 81 -1.43 -15.01 7.28
CA LEU A 81 -1.38 -13.58 6.98
C LEU A 81 -1.62 -12.73 8.23
N ARG A 82 -2.64 -13.08 9.03
CA ARG A 82 -2.90 -12.36 10.29
C ARG A 82 -1.69 -12.40 11.22
N TRP A 83 -1.12 -13.59 11.44
CA TRP A 83 0.06 -13.75 12.29
C TRP A 83 1.26 -12.94 11.77
N ILE A 84 1.54 -12.96 10.46
CA ILE A 84 2.64 -12.18 9.86
C ILE A 84 2.46 -10.69 10.14
N PHE A 85 1.29 -10.13 9.89
CA PHE A 85 1.03 -8.70 10.11
C PHE A 85 1.06 -8.29 11.58
N ASP A 86 0.78 -9.21 12.50
CA ASP A 86 0.73 -8.92 13.93
C ASP A 86 2.12 -9.11 14.59
N GLU A 87 2.99 -9.98 14.06
CA GLU A 87 4.25 -10.39 14.72
C GLU A 87 5.53 -10.03 13.96
N LYS A 88 5.46 -9.73 12.65
CA LYS A 88 6.64 -9.51 11.81
C LYS A 88 6.82 -8.05 11.46
N GLN A 89 8.07 -7.60 11.50
CA GLN A 89 8.47 -6.27 11.02
C GLN A 89 8.61 -6.29 9.49
N ALA A 90 8.22 -5.22 8.82
CA ALA A 90 8.25 -5.11 7.36
C ALA A 90 9.65 -5.38 6.77
N LYS A 91 10.71 -4.91 7.44
CA LYS A 91 12.10 -5.22 7.05
C LYS A 91 12.44 -6.71 7.11
N GLU A 92 11.87 -7.46 8.06
CA GLU A 92 12.06 -8.92 8.14
C GLU A 92 11.33 -9.61 6.98
N VAL A 93 10.09 -9.20 6.71
CA VAL A 93 9.28 -9.73 5.61
C VAL A 93 9.96 -9.51 4.26
N LEU A 94 10.44 -8.29 3.98
CA LEU A 94 11.12 -7.96 2.72
C LEU A 94 12.43 -8.72 2.48
N ARG A 95 13.09 -9.21 3.54
CA ARG A 95 14.32 -10.01 3.40
C ARG A 95 14.06 -11.48 3.13
N ASN A 96 12.88 -11.98 3.53
CA ASN A 96 12.56 -13.40 3.58
C ASN A 96 11.42 -13.81 2.62
N GLY A 97 10.70 -12.84 2.04
CA GLY A 97 9.67 -13.05 1.01
C GLY A 97 10.23 -12.96 -0.39
#